data_AF-A0AAE3QZR2-F1
#
_entry.id   AF-A0AAE3QZR2-F1
#
_cell.length_a   1.000
_cell.length_b   1.000
_cell.length_c   1.000
_cell.angle_alpha   90.00
_cell.angle_beta   90.00
_cell.angle_gamma   90.00
#
_symmetry.space_group_name_H-M   'P 1'
#
loop_
_entity.id
_entity.type
_entity.pdbx_description
1 polymer ?
#
loop_
_entity_poly.entity_id
_entity_poly.type
_entity_poly.pdbx_seq_one_letter_code
_entity_poly.pdbx_strand_id
1 'polypeptide(L)'
;MNLDKYSIAGYLMVRKPTHDYDPNYVTSLPLNPVRGIHYHGMQRMEWYDVDTYFLEKRLPEKFMAKYEEIIQSEYFNLFVDLATTKEDVFLFMNLDEEIPIKNEVIVLSSPTLNAIHSEVLISVDLVEWLGYDIWTQGGWSLIRHAIFENRQLCLLENNPINEFGLFDTSESMVQFVQEYNALGSSDKVDPLIDGMPVEAIRVGRLTIQS
;
A
#
# COMPACT_ATOMS: atom_id res chain seq x y z
N MET A 1 -10.05 -17.06 26.54
CA MET A 1 -10.08 -17.25 25.08
C MET A 1 -8.82 -16.56 24.58
N ASN A 2 -7.81 -17.30 24.12
CA ASN A 2 -6.70 -16.68 23.40
C ASN A 2 -7.30 -16.27 22.06
N LEU A 3 -7.55 -14.97 21.88
CA LEU A 3 -7.84 -14.45 20.56
C LEU A 3 -6.55 -14.59 19.79
N ASP A 4 -6.57 -15.40 18.74
CA ASP A 4 -5.46 -15.48 17.80
C ASP A 4 -5.16 -14.05 17.33
N LYS A 5 -3.88 -13.67 17.34
CA LYS A 5 -3.43 -12.34 16.93
C LYS A 5 -2.53 -12.44 15.71
N TYR A 6 -2.65 -11.47 14.81
CA TYR A 6 -1.70 -11.22 13.74
C TYR A 6 -0.66 -10.17 14.16
N SER A 7 0.53 -10.31 13.59
CA SER A 7 1.62 -9.34 13.65
C SER A 7 1.57 -8.47 12.39
N ILE A 8 1.39 -7.17 12.56
CA ILE A 8 1.35 -6.18 11.47
C ILE A 8 2.37 -5.07 11.73
N ALA A 9 2.77 -4.38 10.66
CA ALA A 9 3.69 -3.25 10.72
C ALA A 9 3.00 -1.96 11.15
N GLY A 10 1.69 -1.86 10.89
CA GLY A 10 0.89 -0.68 11.22
C GLY A 10 -0.35 -0.57 10.36
N TYR A 11 -0.97 0.61 10.42
CA TYR A 11 -2.20 0.97 9.74
C TYR A 11 -1.92 2.04 8.69
N LEU A 12 -2.55 1.92 7.52
CA LEU A 12 -2.44 2.88 6.44
C LEU A 12 -3.82 3.26 5.93
N MET A 13 -4.07 4.56 5.77
CA MET A 13 -5.28 5.05 5.12
C MET A 13 -5.01 5.22 3.62
N VAL A 14 -5.81 4.55 2.80
CA VAL A 14 -5.62 4.51 1.35
C VAL A 14 -6.95 4.67 0.62
N ARG A 15 -6.92 5.06 -0.65
CA ARG A 15 -8.10 5.08 -1.52
C ARG A 15 -8.66 3.67 -1.71
N LYS A 16 -9.99 3.57 -1.71
CA LYS A 16 -10.68 2.36 -2.15
C LYS A 16 -10.40 2.16 -3.65
N PRO A 17 -10.35 0.92 -4.17
CA PRO A 17 -10.10 0.65 -5.59
C PRO A 17 -11.07 1.37 -6.53
N THR A 18 -12.32 1.56 -6.11
CA THR A 18 -13.35 2.26 -6.88
C THR A 18 -13.16 3.79 -6.95
N HIS A 19 -12.25 4.34 -6.14
CA HIS A 19 -11.91 5.76 -6.04
C HIS A 19 -10.40 6.01 -6.22
N ASP A 20 -9.63 5.00 -6.60
CA ASP A 20 -8.18 5.06 -6.82
C ASP A 20 -7.83 5.70 -8.18
N TYR A 21 -8.81 6.31 -8.86
CA TYR A 21 -8.61 7.16 -10.02
C TYR A 21 -9.00 8.60 -9.69
N ASP A 22 -8.01 9.48 -9.68
CA ASP A 22 -8.22 10.93 -9.61
C ASP A 22 -7.50 11.61 -10.80
N PRO A 23 -8.23 12.22 -11.75
CA PRO A 23 -7.63 12.87 -12.91
C PRO A 23 -6.79 14.10 -12.56
N ASN A 24 -6.95 14.65 -11.35
CA ASN A 24 -6.17 15.78 -10.83
C ASN A 24 -4.98 15.32 -9.98
N TYR A 25 -4.89 14.03 -9.64
CA TYR A 25 -3.75 13.51 -8.93
C TYR A 25 -2.56 13.42 -9.87
N VAL A 26 -1.66 14.40 -9.74
CA VAL A 26 -0.42 14.50 -10.49
C VAL A 26 0.60 13.55 -9.90
N THR A 27 0.36 12.24 -9.95
CA THR A 27 1.51 11.33 -10.05
C THR A 27 2.12 11.54 -11.43
N SER A 28 3.45 11.60 -11.49
CA SER A 28 4.23 11.82 -12.71
C SER A 28 3.95 10.84 -13.86
N LEU A 29 3.12 9.82 -13.63
CA LEU A 29 2.66 8.86 -14.63
C LEU A 29 1.14 8.69 -14.52
N PRO A 30 0.35 9.00 -15.57
CA PRO A 30 -1.01 8.52 -15.66
C PRO A 30 -0.94 7.00 -15.86
N LEU A 31 -1.16 6.26 -14.78
CA LEU A 31 -1.30 4.81 -14.85
C LEU A 31 -2.65 4.53 -15.52
N ASN A 32 -2.61 4.38 -16.85
CA ASN A 32 -3.78 3.91 -17.59
C ASN A 32 -4.25 2.59 -16.97
N PRO A 33 -5.57 2.41 -16.79
CA PRO A 33 -6.06 1.22 -16.14
C PRO A 33 -5.68 0.00 -16.96
N VAL A 34 -5.21 -1.05 -16.28
CA VAL A 34 -4.92 -2.34 -16.88
C VAL A 34 -6.06 -3.27 -16.56
N ARG A 35 -6.77 -3.76 -17.60
CA ARG A 35 -7.99 -4.57 -17.44
C ARG A 35 -9.06 -3.90 -16.53
N GLY A 36 -9.13 -2.56 -16.55
CA GLY A 36 -10.07 -1.79 -15.74
C GLY A 36 -9.62 -1.53 -14.30
N ILE A 37 -8.43 -1.99 -13.91
CA ILE A 37 -7.84 -1.75 -12.58
C ILE A 37 -6.95 -0.50 -12.66
N HIS A 38 -7.21 0.48 -11.79
CA HIS A 38 -6.27 1.54 -11.44
C HIS A 38 -5.49 1.05 -10.22
N TYR A 39 -4.16 1.11 -10.27
CA TYR A 39 -3.33 0.50 -9.24
C TYR A 39 -2.11 1.36 -8.94
N HIS A 40 -2.00 1.80 -7.69
CA HIS A 40 -0.87 2.59 -7.21
C HIS A 40 0.06 1.79 -6.27
N GLY A 41 0.04 0.45 -6.32
CA GLY A 41 0.73 -0.39 -5.34
C GLY A 41 -0.13 -0.64 -4.10
N MET A 42 0.43 -1.29 -3.08
CA MET A 42 -0.20 -1.43 -1.76
C MET A 42 -0.61 -0.09 -1.12
N GLN A 43 0.03 1.01 -1.52
CA GLN A 43 -0.18 2.34 -0.96
C GLN A 43 -1.44 3.04 -1.48
N ARG A 44 -2.00 2.68 -2.65
CA ARG A 44 -3.29 3.22 -3.19
C ARG A 44 -3.59 4.67 -2.81
N MET A 45 -2.77 5.62 -3.29
CA MET A 45 -2.86 7.05 -2.93
C MET A 45 -2.94 7.28 -1.40
N GLU A 46 -1.92 6.82 -0.67
CA GLU A 46 -1.87 6.93 0.79
C GLU A 46 -2.01 8.38 1.25
N TRP A 47 -2.77 8.58 2.33
CA TRP A 47 -2.96 9.89 2.99
C TRP A 47 -3.45 11.05 2.10
N TYR A 48 -3.80 10.80 0.85
CA TYR A 48 -3.96 11.85 -0.17
C TYR A 48 -4.93 12.98 0.21
N ASP A 49 -6.10 12.66 0.78
CA ASP A 49 -7.03 13.72 1.21
C ASP A 49 -6.48 14.52 2.38
N VAL A 50 -5.75 13.89 3.31
CA VAL A 50 -5.16 14.56 4.47
C VAL A 50 -4.04 15.49 3.99
N ASP A 51 -3.17 15.01 3.10
CA ASP A 51 -2.12 15.80 2.46
C ASP A 51 -2.71 17.01 1.73
N THR A 52 -3.82 16.80 1.00
CA THR A 52 -4.53 17.88 0.31
C THR A 52 -5.03 18.92 1.31
N TYR A 53 -5.69 18.50 2.40
CA TYR A 53 -6.13 19.42 3.46
C TYR A 53 -4.94 20.17 4.09
N PHE A 54 -3.80 19.51 4.29
CA PHE A 54 -2.59 20.13 4.83
C PHE A 54 -2.01 21.19 3.88
N LEU A 55 -1.80 20.83 2.61
CA LEU A 55 -1.26 21.72 1.58
C LEU A 55 -2.15 22.94 1.32
N GLU A 56 -3.46 22.76 1.38
CA GLU A 56 -4.46 23.83 1.26
C GLU A 56 -4.64 24.65 2.55
N LYS A 57 -3.92 24.34 3.63
CA LYS A 57 -4.05 24.98 4.95
C LYS A 57 -5.46 24.89 5.54
N ARG A 58 -6.15 23.79 5.25
CA ARG A 58 -7.50 23.44 5.71
C ARG A 58 -7.51 22.36 6.78
N LEU A 59 -6.37 21.72 7.07
CA LEU A 59 -6.26 20.69 8.10
C LEU A 59 -6.45 21.31 9.50
N PRO A 60 -7.47 20.92 10.29
CA PRO A 60 -7.71 21.51 11.60
C PRO A 60 -6.59 21.21 12.60
N GLU A 61 -6.35 22.11 13.55
CA GLU A 61 -5.23 22.04 14.52
C GLU A 61 -5.15 20.72 15.28
N LYS A 62 -6.31 20.15 15.66
CA LYS A 62 -6.37 18.85 16.35
C LYS A 62 -5.78 17.67 15.55
N PHE A 63 -5.72 17.79 14.23
CA PHE A 63 -5.14 16.78 13.32
C PHE A 63 -3.69 17.09 12.97
N MET A 64 -3.32 18.38 12.94
CA MET A 64 -1.97 18.84 12.58
C MET A 64 -0.88 18.18 13.41
N ALA A 65 -1.02 18.17 14.74
CA ALA A 65 0.00 17.61 15.63
C ALA A 65 0.24 16.11 15.38
N LYS A 66 -0.84 15.34 15.13
CA LYS A 66 -0.73 13.92 14.82
C LYS A 66 -0.22 13.66 13.41
N TYR A 67 -0.60 14.50 12.45
CA TYR A 67 -0.11 14.40 11.08
C TYR A 67 1.40 14.65 11.05
N GLU A 68 1.87 15.70 11.75
CA GLU A 68 3.29 15.98 11.95
C GLU A 68 4.01 14.82 12.64
N GLU A 69 3.43 14.18 13.66
CA GLU A 69 4.01 12.98 14.29
C GLU A 69 4.18 11.82 13.32
N ILE A 70 3.20 11.58 12.43
CA ILE A 70 3.27 10.50 11.43
C ILE A 70 4.35 10.80 10.39
N ILE A 71 4.32 11.99 9.77
CA ILE A 71 5.27 12.36 8.69
C ILE A 71 6.70 12.63 9.21
N GLN A 72 6.86 13.05 10.48
CA GLN A 72 8.17 13.29 11.10
C GLN A 72 8.70 12.08 11.85
N SER A 73 7.93 10.98 11.92
CA SER A 73 8.45 9.74 12.48
C SER A 73 9.72 9.35 11.72
N GLU A 74 10.70 8.74 12.42
CA GLU A 74 12.01 8.36 11.86
C GLU A 74 11.90 7.41 10.63
N TYR A 75 10.68 7.00 10.29
CA TYR A 75 10.29 6.13 9.20
C TYR A 75 9.97 6.84 7.88
N PHE A 76 10.00 8.18 7.81
CA PHE A 76 9.79 8.93 6.57
C PHE A 76 10.70 8.46 5.41
N ASN A 77 11.91 7.97 5.74
CA ASN A 77 12.86 7.45 4.76
C ASN A 77 12.54 6.03 4.25
N LEU A 78 11.45 5.41 4.73
CA LEU A 78 11.02 4.05 4.36
C LEU A 78 9.77 4.04 3.50
N PHE A 79 9.28 5.23 3.14
CA PHE A 79 8.28 5.48 2.12
C PHE A 79 6.88 4.95 2.41
N VAL A 80 6.60 4.32 3.56
CA VAL A 80 5.24 3.96 3.97
C VAL A 80 4.94 4.61 5.32
N ASP A 81 4.13 5.66 5.30
CA ASP A 81 3.78 6.44 6.49
C ASP A 81 2.71 5.71 7.30
N LEU A 82 3.14 4.70 8.07
CA LEU A 82 2.24 3.87 8.87
C LEU A 82 1.90 4.54 10.20
N ALA A 83 0.61 4.59 10.53
CA ALA A 83 0.19 4.83 11.89
C ALA A 83 0.38 3.57 12.75
N THR A 84 0.84 3.74 13.97
CA THR A 84 1.12 2.63 14.90
C THR A 84 -0.12 2.18 15.68
N THR A 85 -1.13 3.05 15.78
CA THR A 85 -2.39 2.77 16.46
C THR A 85 -3.58 2.86 15.52
N LYS A 86 -4.62 2.08 15.83
CA LYS A 86 -5.89 2.15 15.10
C LYS A 86 -6.48 3.55 15.27
N GLU A 87 -6.49 4.06 16.48
CA GLU A 87 -7.07 5.35 16.86
C GLU A 87 -6.52 6.50 16.02
N ASP A 88 -5.23 6.49 15.71
CA ASP A 88 -4.58 7.53 14.90
C ASP A 88 -5.08 7.54 13.46
N VAL A 89 -5.22 6.39 12.80
CA VAL A 89 -5.83 6.34 11.45
C VAL A 89 -7.31 6.71 11.49
N PHE A 90 -8.04 6.26 12.52
CA PHE A 90 -9.46 6.59 12.64
C PHE A 90 -9.69 8.06 12.94
N LEU A 91 -8.74 8.76 13.56
CA LEU A 91 -8.78 10.20 13.67
C LEU A 91 -8.95 10.82 12.27
N PHE A 92 -8.04 10.53 11.34
CA PHE A 92 -8.10 11.07 9.98
C PHE A 92 -9.27 10.55 9.15
N MET A 93 -9.68 9.29 9.31
CA MET A 93 -10.90 8.77 8.67
C MET A 93 -12.16 9.56 9.04
N ASN A 94 -12.17 10.26 10.18
CA ASN A 94 -13.27 11.10 10.65
C ASN A 94 -13.00 12.60 10.45
N LEU A 95 -12.03 12.98 9.61
CA LEU A 95 -11.72 14.38 9.33
C LEU A 95 -12.86 15.09 8.56
N ASP A 96 -13.48 14.40 7.61
CA ASP A 96 -14.56 14.92 6.76
C ASP A 96 -15.49 13.76 6.35
N GLU A 97 -16.77 14.05 6.07
CA GLU A 97 -17.75 13.03 5.66
C GLU A 97 -17.39 12.33 4.34
N GLU A 98 -16.64 13.00 3.45
CA GLU A 98 -16.21 12.41 2.18
C GLU A 98 -15.03 11.43 2.33
N ILE A 99 -14.19 11.60 3.35
CA ILE A 99 -13.00 10.77 3.54
C ILE A 99 -13.35 9.28 3.71
N PRO A 100 -14.26 8.86 4.62
CA PRO A 100 -14.58 7.44 4.78
C PRO A 100 -15.35 6.86 3.57
N ILE A 101 -15.94 7.70 2.73
CA ILE A 101 -16.59 7.27 1.48
C ILE A 101 -15.52 6.82 0.47
N LYS A 102 -14.47 7.61 0.31
CA LYS A 102 -13.44 7.38 -0.72
C LYS A 102 -12.29 6.50 -0.25
N ASN A 103 -12.04 6.42 1.06
CA ASN A 103 -10.88 5.74 1.64
C ASN A 103 -11.27 4.53 2.48
N GLU A 104 -10.30 3.65 2.67
CA GLU A 104 -10.34 2.52 3.58
C GLU A 104 -9.04 2.43 4.39
N VAL A 105 -9.10 1.64 5.47
CA VAL A 105 -7.94 1.37 6.31
C VAL A 105 -7.41 -0.01 5.95
N ILE A 106 -6.13 -0.08 5.60
CA ILE A 106 -5.40 -1.33 5.46
C ILE A 106 -4.36 -1.50 6.54
N VAL A 107 -3.94 -2.75 6.69
CA VAL A 107 -2.82 -3.18 7.52
C VAL A 107 -1.84 -3.91 6.62
N LEU A 108 -0.55 -3.72 6.90
CA LEU A 108 0.54 -4.41 6.21
C LEU A 108 1.18 -5.41 7.16
N SER A 109 1.48 -6.61 6.68
CA SER A 109 2.25 -7.60 7.42
C SER A 109 3.45 -8.03 6.60
N SER A 110 4.64 -7.76 7.14
CA SER A 110 5.90 -8.23 6.58
C SER A 110 6.95 -8.32 7.69
N PRO A 111 7.75 -9.38 7.73
CA PRO A 111 8.89 -9.48 8.64
C PRO A 111 9.80 -8.24 8.62
N THR A 112 10.14 -7.71 7.44
CA THR A 112 11.02 -6.54 7.33
C THR A 112 10.34 -5.27 7.84
N LEU A 113 9.10 -4.99 7.45
CA LEU A 113 8.37 -3.80 7.93
C LEU A 113 8.11 -3.87 9.45
N ASN A 114 7.77 -5.04 9.98
CA ASN A 114 7.56 -5.26 11.41
C ASN A 114 8.85 -5.04 12.22
N ALA A 115 10.01 -5.40 11.67
CA ALA A 115 11.30 -5.17 12.31
C ALA A 115 11.66 -3.67 12.38
N ILE A 116 11.08 -2.86 11.51
CA ILE A 116 11.41 -1.43 11.43
C ILE A 116 10.40 -0.58 12.22
N HIS A 117 9.09 -0.71 11.95
CA HIS A 117 8.05 0.16 12.52
C HIS A 117 7.59 -0.22 13.93
N SER A 118 8.14 -1.30 14.48
CA SER A 118 7.66 -2.00 15.69
C SER A 118 6.41 -2.84 15.44
N GLU A 119 6.43 -4.07 15.95
CA GLU A 119 5.34 -5.03 15.81
C GLU A 119 4.06 -4.55 16.52
N VAL A 120 2.96 -4.48 15.77
CA VAL A 120 1.61 -4.24 16.29
C VAL A 120 0.83 -5.56 16.26
N LEU A 121 0.22 -5.91 17.39
CA LEU A 121 -0.61 -7.11 17.50
C LEU A 121 -2.09 -6.78 17.34
N ILE A 122 -2.73 -7.36 16.34
CA ILE A 122 -4.16 -7.16 16.04
C ILE A 122 -4.93 -8.48 16.12
N SER A 123 -6.20 -8.43 16.52
CA SER A 123 -7.07 -9.61 16.55
C SER A 123 -7.36 -10.14 15.14
N VAL A 124 -7.34 -11.47 14.96
CA VAL A 124 -7.52 -12.13 13.66
C VAL A 124 -8.86 -11.81 12.99
N ASP A 125 -9.92 -11.62 13.78
CA ASP A 125 -11.27 -11.32 13.31
C ASP A 125 -11.46 -9.89 12.80
N LEU A 126 -10.46 -9.02 12.95
CA LEU A 126 -10.51 -7.64 12.51
C LEU A 126 -9.90 -7.41 11.12
N VAL A 127 -9.30 -8.43 10.50
CA VAL A 127 -8.54 -8.28 9.25
C VAL A 127 -9.06 -9.22 8.17
N GLU A 128 -9.52 -8.65 7.07
CA GLU A 128 -9.77 -9.35 5.81
C GLU A 128 -8.50 -9.29 4.96
N TRP A 129 -7.79 -10.40 4.80
CA TRP A 129 -6.59 -10.44 3.96
C TRP A 129 -6.95 -10.38 2.47
N LEU A 130 -6.48 -9.33 1.79
CA LEU A 130 -6.80 -9.05 0.39
C LEU A 130 -5.83 -9.70 -0.59
N GLY A 131 -4.59 -9.97 -0.17
CA GLY A 131 -3.55 -10.56 -1.01
C GLY A 131 -2.16 -10.08 -0.65
N TYR A 132 -1.27 -10.10 -1.64
CA TYR A 132 0.14 -9.77 -1.51
C TYR A 132 0.61 -8.77 -2.58
N ASP A 133 1.46 -7.85 -2.16
CA ASP A 133 2.23 -6.95 -3.03
C ASP A 133 3.73 -7.23 -2.89
N ILE A 134 4.51 -6.92 -3.91
CA ILE A 134 5.97 -7.11 -3.92
C ILE A 134 6.63 -5.77 -3.61
N TRP A 135 7.23 -5.67 -2.43
CA TRP A 135 8.00 -4.49 -2.03
C TRP A 135 9.47 -4.67 -2.33
N THR A 136 10.09 -3.60 -2.84
CA THR A 136 11.53 -3.46 -2.96
C THR A 136 12.03 -2.33 -2.07
N GLN A 137 13.20 -2.49 -1.46
CA GLN A 137 13.80 -1.44 -0.62
C GLN A 137 13.93 -0.11 -1.39
N GLY A 138 13.25 0.93 -0.92
CA GLY A 138 12.98 2.17 -1.68
C GLY A 138 11.50 2.48 -1.88
N GLY A 139 10.60 1.61 -1.38
CA GLY A 139 9.18 1.93 -1.23
C GLY A 139 8.28 1.52 -2.38
N TRP A 140 8.81 0.92 -3.45
CA TRP A 140 8.02 0.67 -4.65
C TRP A 140 7.41 -0.73 -4.70
N SER A 141 6.14 -0.76 -5.12
CA SER A 141 5.48 -1.97 -5.60
C SER A 141 6.08 -2.37 -6.94
N LEU A 142 6.68 -3.57 -7.01
CA LEU A 142 7.21 -4.10 -8.26
C LEU A 142 6.09 -4.37 -9.27
N ILE A 143 4.89 -4.71 -8.80
CA ILE A 143 3.69 -4.89 -9.63
C ILE A 143 3.37 -3.58 -10.35
N ARG A 144 3.29 -2.47 -9.59
CA ARG A 144 3.06 -1.14 -10.12
C ARG A 144 4.10 -0.79 -11.18
N HIS A 145 5.37 -0.94 -10.86
CA HIS A 145 6.45 -0.55 -11.75
C HIS A 145 6.48 -1.38 -13.05
N ALA A 146 6.32 -2.70 -12.96
CA ALA A 146 6.39 -3.56 -14.14
C ALA A 146 5.16 -3.44 -15.05
N ILE A 147 3.97 -3.52 -14.46
CA ILE A 147 2.72 -3.71 -15.20
C ILE A 147 2.11 -2.37 -15.58
N PHE A 148 2.11 -1.41 -14.67
CA PHE A 148 1.39 -0.15 -14.84
C PHE A 148 2.30 0.94 -15.42
N GLU A 149 3.55 1.04 -14.94
CA GLU A 149 4.52 2.02 -15.44
C GLU A 149 5.19 1.56 -16.74
N ASN A 150 5.81 0.36 -16.74
CA ASN A 150 6.51 -0.21 -17.91
C ASN A 150 5.60 -0.97 -18.89
N ARG A 151 4.31 -1.11 -18.59
CA ARG A 151 3.29 -1.75 -19.47
C ARG A 151 3.61 -3.18 -19.90
N GLN A 152 4.29 -3.96 -19.05
CA GLN A 152 4.61 -5.35 -19.34
C GLN A 152 3.43 -6.28 -19.03
N LEU A 153 2.37 -6.17 -19.84
CA LEU A 153 1.12 -6.93 -19.66
C LEU A 153 1.31 -8.45 -19.76
N CYS A 154 2.38 -8.93 -20.40
CA CYS A 154 2.69 -10.37 -20.47
C CYS A 154 2.86 -11.00 -19.08
N LEU A 155 3.28 -10.22 -18.07
CA LEU A 155 3.40 -10.70 -16.69
C LEU A 155 2.04 -11.14 -16.11
N LEU A 156 0.93 -10.56 -16.58
CA LEU A 156 -0.43 -10.91 -16.14
C LEU A 156 -0.96 -12.21 -16.75
N GLU A 157 -0.33 -12.74 -17.79
CA GLU A 157 -0.74 -14.01 -18.39
C GLU A 157 -0.38 -15.18 -17.48
N ASN A 158 0.77 -15.09 -16.82
CA ASN A 158 1.29 -16.13 -15.95
C ASN A 158 1.04 -15.84 -14.47
N ASN A 159 0.89 -14.56 -14.10
CA ASN A 159 0.74 -14.11 -12.71
C ASN A 159 -0.48 -13.19 -12.62
N PRO A 160 -1.70 -13.74 -12.62
CA PRO A 160 -2.92 -12.94 -12.50
C PRO A 160 -2.96 -12.23 -11.14
N ILE A 161 -3.48 -11.00 -11.15
CA ILE A 161 -3.77 -10.21 -9.95
C ILE A 161 -5.29 -10.12 -9.76
N ASN A 162 -5.74 -10.00 -8.51
CA ASN A 162 -7.15 -9.88 -8.14
C ASN A 162 -7.69 -8.44 -8.35
N GLU A 163 -8.95 -8.17 -7.98
CA GLU A 163 -9.55 -6.85 -8.19
C GLU A 163 -8.86 -5.69 -7.44
N PHE A 164 -8.02 -6.01 -6.44
CA PHE A 164 -7.22 -5.05 -5.70
C PHE A 164 -5.84 -4.81 -6.33
N GLY A 165 -5.52 -5.51 -7.42
CA GLY A 165 -4.20 -5.48 -8.06
C GLY A 165 -3.13 -6.24 -7.28
N LEU A 166 -3.53 -7.19 -6.43
CA LEU A 166 -2.64 -7.99 -5.58
C LEU A 166 -2.58 -9.45 -6.05
N PHE A 167 -1.52 -10.16 -5.67
CA PHE A 167 -1.46 -11.62 -5.81
C PHE A 167 -2.25 -12.30 -4.70
N ASP A 168 -2.90 -13.43 -5.01
CA ASP A 168 -3.66 -14.19 -4.01
C ASP A 168 -2.74 -14.97 -3.04
N THR A 169 -1.55 -15.38 -3.51
CA THR A 169 -0.61 -16.15 -2.70
C THR A 169 0.83 -15.67 -2.87
N SER A 170 1.69 -15.99 -1.90
CA SER A 170 3.12 -15.66 -1.94
C SER A 170 3.89 -16.40 -3.03
N GLU A 171 3.43 -17.58 -3.45
CA GLU A 171 4.08 -18.38 -4.49
C GLU A 171 4.00 -17.70 -5.86
N SER A 172 2.86 -17.08 -6.20
CA SER A 172 2.70 -16.32 -7.45
C SER A 172 3.71 -15.17 -7.56
N MET A 173 4.17 -14.64 -6.44
CA MET A 173 5.18 -13.57 -6.41
C MET A 173 6.56 -14.06 -6.82
N VAL A 174 6.93 -15.28 -6.39
CA VAL A 174 8.23 -15.87 -6.75
C VAL A 174 8.33 -16.03 -8.25
N GLN A 175 7.27 -16.53 -8.88
CA GLN A 175 7.19 -16.67 -10.33
C GLN A 175 7.24 -15.29 -11.01
N PHE A 176 6.46 -14.32 -10.54
CA PHE A 176 6.49 -12.97 -11.07
C PHE A 176 7.89 -12.34 -11.03
N VAL A 177 8.62 -12.45 -9.92
CA VAL A 177 9.98 -11.91 -9.78
C VAL A 177 10.95 -12.58 -10.76
N GLN A 178 10.82 -13.88 -11.01
CA GLN A 178 11.63 -14.60 -11.99
C GLN A 178 11.37 -14.09 -13.42
N GLU A 179 10.09 -13.92 -13.78
CA GLU A 179 9.70 -13.39 -15.09
C GLU A 179 10.14 -11.93 -15.25
N TYR A 180 10.00 -11.12 -14.19
CA TYR A 180 10.47 -9.73 -14.16
C TYR A 180 11.98 -9.65 -14.42
N ASN A 181 12.79 -10.48 -13.75
CA ASN A 181 14.24 -10.52 -13.96
C ASN A 181 14.62 -10.96 -15.38
N ALA A 182 13.87 -11.89 -15.97
CA ALA A 182 14.07 -12.28 -17.37
C ALA A 182 13.77 -11.12 -18.33
N LEU A 183 12.74 -10.30 -18.04
CA LEU A 183 12.44 -9.09 -18.81
C LEU A 183 13.52 -8.01 -18.62
N GLY A 184 14.04 -7.84 -17.41
CA GLY A 184 15.15 -6.91 -17.12
C GLY A 184 16.42 -7.28 -17.87
N SER A 185 16.70 -8.58 -18.03
CA SER A 185 17.81 -9.08 -18.85
C SER A 185 17.64 -8.79 -20.36
N SER A 186 16.46 -8.33 -20.78
CA SER A 186 16.12 -8.00 -22.17
C SER A 186 15.80 -6.51 -22.36
N ASP A 187 16.18 -5.65 -21.40
CA ASP A 187 15.97 -4.19 -21.39
C ASP A 187 14.49 -3.76 -21.55
N LYS A 188 13.55 -4.59 -21.08
CA LYS A 188 12.09 -4.30 -21.13
C LYS A 188 11.55 -3.64 -19.85
N VAL A 189 12.25 -3.84 -18.74
CA VAL A 189 12.00 -3.24 -17.43
C VAL A 189 13.35 -2.93 -16.79
N ASP A 190 13.36 -2.07 -15.79
CA ASP A 190 14.58 -1.82 -15.02
C ASP A 190 14.94 -3.09 -14.22
N PRO A 191 16.16 -3.62 -14.33
CA PRO A 191 16.54 -4.80 -13.56
C PRO A 191 16.48 -4.50 -12.06
N LEU A 192 16.12 -5.50 -11.27
CA LEU A 192 16.26 -5.40 -9.83
C LEU A 192 17.73 -5.18 -9.47
N ILE A 193 18.00 -4.28 -8.54
CA ILE A 193 19.35 -4.00 -8.08
C ILE A 193 19.85 -5.22 -7.29
N ASP A 194 21.01 -5.76 -7.70
CA ASP A 194 21.62 -6.91 -7.02
C ASP A 194 21.79 -6.63 -5.51
N GLY A 195 21.31 -7.57 -4.70
CA GLY A 195 21.37 -7.48 -3.25
C GLY A 195 20.30 -6.59 -2.60
N MET A 196 19.43 -5.96 -3.38
CA MET A 196 18.27 -5.25 -2.85
C MET A 196 17.22 -6.25 -2.35
N PRO A 197 16.71 -6.12 -1.11
CA PRO A 197 15.63 -6.95 -0.61
C PRO A 197 14.38 -6.81 -1.48
N VAL A 198 13.82 -7.97 -1.85
CA VAL A 198 12.50 -8.11 -2.46
C VAL A 198 11.67 -8.95 -1.51
N GLU A 199 10.55 -8.42 -1.05
CA GLU A 199 9.75 -9.06 -0.03
C GLU A 199 8.28 -9.10 -0.43
N ALA A 200 7.61 -10.16 0.02
CA ALA A 200 6.17 -10.23 0.01
C ALA A 200 5.55 -9.44 1.16
N ILE A 201 4.80 -8.39 0.84
CA ILE A 201 3.99 -7.66 1.81
C ILE A 201 2.56 -8.19 1.73
N ARG A 202 2.05 -8.73 2.84
CA ARG A 202 0.66 -9.13 2.91
C ARG A 202 -0.20 -7.90 3.24
N VAL A 203 -1.24 -7.68 2.45
CA VAL A 203 -2.15 -6.53 2.60
C VAL A 203 -3.49 -7.02 3.13
N GLY A 204 -3.96 -6.43 4.21
CA GLY A 204 -5.26 -6.73 4.81
C GLY A 204 -6.12 -5.48 4.94
N ARG A 205 -7.43 -5.59 4.72
CA ARG A 205 -8.41 -4.58 5.05
C ARG A 205 -8.82 -4.71 6.50
N LEU A 206 -8.86 -3.59 7.21
CA LEU A 206 -9.39 -3.54 8.56
C LEU A 206 -10.92 -3.49 8.51
N THR A 207 -11.58 -4.49 9.09
CA THR A 207 -13.05 -4.48 9.22
C THR A 207 -13.47 -3.55 10.34
N ILE A 208 -14.24 -2.52 10.00
CA ILE A 208 -14.83 -1.63 11.00
C ILE A 208 -16.06 -2.35 11.57
N GLN A 209 -15.94 -2.92 12.77
CA GLN A 209 -17.12 -3.36 13.51
C GLN A 209 -17.92 -2.09 13.88
N SER A 210 -19.10 -1.96 13.30
CA SER A 210 -20.11 -0.94 13.59
C SER A 210 -20.73 -1.14 14.97
#